data_AF-A0AA49GGW6-F1
#
_entry.id   AF-A0AA49GGW6-F1
#
_cell.length_a   1.000
_cell.length_b   1.000
_cell.length_c   1.000
_cell.angle_alpha   90.00
_cell.angle_beta   90.00
_cell.angle_gamma   90.00
#
_symmetry.space_group_name_H-M   'P 1'
#
loop_
_entity.id
_entity.type
_entity.pdbx_description
1 polymer ?
#
loop_
_entity_poly.entity_id
_entity_poly.type
_entity_poly.pdbx_seq_one_letter_code
_entity_poly.pdbx_strand_id
1 'polypeptide(L)'
;MDCSLAIFSNEEREILEKYGHWFKALISGELGPYTEKQKLFIEAAKNERHPISIEEKTWFKYTKRKEIEEKHGHVLSSRPELKTDPFYSREGAKHLRRSQMSTMGKNHRA
;
A
#
# COMPACT_ATOMS: atom_id res chain seq x y z
N MET A 1 10.96 15.08 -2.70
CA MET A 1 9.96 14.12 -2.15
C MET A 1 10.16 12.81 -2.85
N ASP A 2 10.36 11.73 -2.10
CA ASP A 2 10.88 10.46 -2.66
C ASP A 2 9.79 9.39 -2.88
N CYS A 3 8.50 9.71 -2.78
CA CYS A 3 7.40 8.74 -2.93
C CYS A 3 6.22 9.31 -3.72
N SER A 4 5.29 8.44 -4.15
CA SER A 4 4.05 8.88 -4.80
C SER A 4 3.15 9.68 -3.85
N LEU A 5 2.66 10.83 -4.32
CA LEU A 5 1.72 11.69 -3.59
C LEU A 5 0.24 11.35 -3.85
N ALA A 6 -0.06 10.31 -4.62
CA ALA A 6 -1.41 10.00 -5.09
C ALA A 6 -2.43 9.80 -3.95
N ILE A 7 -2.00 9.29 -2.79
CA ILE A 7 -2.87 8.99 -1.65
C ILE A 7 -3.07 10.18 -0.70
N PHE A 8 -2.40 11.30 -0.93
CA PHE A 8 -2.42 12.46 -0.04
C PHE A 8 -3.46 13.48 -0.48
N SER A 9 -4.18 14.07 0.47
CA SER A 9 -5.06 15.22 0.25
C SER A 9 -4.26 16.47 -0.13
N ASN A 10 -4.93 17.52 -0.60
CA ASN A 10 -4.26 18.78 -0.96
C ASN A 10 -3.54 19.40 0.24
N GLU A 11 -4.19 19.42 1.41
CA GLU A 11 -3.59 19.95 2.65
C GLU A 11 -2.35 19.15 3.07
N GLU A 12 -2.42 17.81 3.00
CA GLU A 12 -1.29 16.94 3.32
C GLU A 12 -0.10 17.19 2.36
N ARG A 13 -0.38 17.43 1.08
CA ARG A 13 0.65 17.75 0.08
C ARG A 13 1.32 19.09 0.36
N GLU A 14 0.54 20.13 0.68
CA GLU A 14 1.08 21.44 1.04
C GLU A 14 1.96 21.37 2.29
N ILE A 15 1.55 20.61 3.30
CA ILE A 15 2.35 20.36 4.51
C ILE A 15 3.67 19.68 4.16
N LEU A 16 3.63 18.63 3.33
CA LEU A 16 4.84 17.94 2.89
C LEU A 16 5.76 18.86 2.09
N GLU A 17 5.23 19.58 1.10
CA GLU A 17 6.03 20.49 0.28
C GLU A 17 6.68 21.60 1.11
N LYS A 18 5.94 22.17 2.06
CA LYS A 18 6.42 23.27 2.89
C LYS A 18 7.38 22.83 3.99
N TYR A 19 7.08 21.72 4.67
CA TYR A 19 7.79 21.31 5.90
C TYR A 19 8.53 19.99 5.80
N GLY A 20 8.45 19.25 4.69
CA GLY A 20 9.03 17.90 4.59
C GLY A 20 10.54 17.85 4.76
N HIS A 21 11.27 18.82 4.20
CA HIS A 21 12.71 18.93 4.42
C HIS A 21 13.04 19.25 5.88
N TRP A 22 12.24 20.09 6.50
CA TRP A 22 12.39 20.47 7.89
C TRP A 22 12.10 19.31 8.86
N PHE A 23 11.04 18.54 8.62
CA PHE A 23 10.76 17.31 9.35
C PHE A 23 11.90 16.31 9.26
N LYS A 24 12.47 16.13 8.06
CA LYS A 24 13.62 15.25 7.86
C LYS A 24 14.82 15.69 8.70
N ALA A 25 15.14 16.99 8.72
CA ALA A 25 16.24 17.55 9.50
C ALA A 25 16.02 17.43 11.03
N LEU A 26 14.78 17.59 11.50
CA LEU A 26 14.42 17.36 12.90
C LEU A 26 14.64 15.90 13.33
N ILE A 27 14.30 14.96 12.45
CA ILE A 27 14.41 13.53 12.73
C ILE A 27 15.85 13.03 12.61
N SER A 28 16.61 13.53 11.63
CA SER A 28 18.04 13.21 11.50
C SER A 28 18.90 13.81 12.63
N GLY A 29 18.34 14.77 13.38
CA GLY A 29 19.05 15.48 14.44
C GLY A 29 19.95 16.61 13.93
N GLU A 30 19.91 16.92 12.62
CA GLU A 30 20.55 18.10 12.04
C GLU A 30 19.98 19.40 12.63
N LEU A 31 18.69 19.39 12.95
CA LEU A 31 18.00 20.50 13.57
C LEU A 31 17.43 20.07 14.93
N GLY A 32 17.82 20.77 16.00
CA GLY A 32 17.31 20.50 17.34
C GLY A 32 15.88 21.00 17.53
N PRO A 33 15.03 20.33 18.32
CA PRO A 33 13.68 20.82 18.61
C PRO A 33 13.75 22.08 19.50
N TYR A 34 13.21 23.18 19.00
CA TYR A 34 13.09 24.46 19.71
C TYR A 34 11.78 24.59 20.47
N THR A 35 10.71 23.92 20.03
CA THR A 35 9.37 24.01 20.63
C THR A 35 8.89 22.66 21.13
N GLU A 36 7.98 22.66 22.10
CA GLU A 36 7.37 21.44 22.63
C GLU A 36 6.66 20.63 21.53
N LYS A 37 5.98 21.31 20.60
CA LYS A 37 5.37 20.66 19.43
C LYS A 37 6.39 19.88 18.59
N GLN A 38 7.60 20.41 18.43
CA GLN A 38 8.67 19.71 17.69
C GLN A 38 9.18 18.50 18.46
N LYS A 39 9.27 18.57 19.79
CA LYS A 39 9.61 17.41 20.63
C LYS A 39 8.58 16.30 20.47
N LEU A 40 7.29 16.66 20.60
CA LEU A 40 6.17 15.74 20.40
C LEU A 40 6.14 15.15 18.99
N PHE A 41 6.48 15.94 17.97
CA PHE A 41 6.61 15.45 16.60
C PHE A 41 7.72 14.40 16.46
N ILE A 42 8.88 14.61 17.09
CA ILE A 42 9.99 13.64 17.07
C ILE A 42 9.58 12.33 17.76
N GLU A 43 8.91 12.41 18.91
CA GLU A 43 8.37 11.23 19.63
C GLU A 43 7.36 10.47 18.75
N ALA A 44 6.45 11.19 18.08
CA ALA A 44 5.49 10.60 17.17
C ALA A 44 6.17 9.96 15.94
N ALA A 45 7.20 10.61 15.38
CA ALA A 45 7.98 10.08 14.26
C ALA A 45 8.76 8.81 14.62
N LYS A 46 9.16 8.64 15.89
CA LYS A 46 9.79 7.43 16.43
C LYS A 46 8.79 6.33 16.81
N ASN A 47 7.49 6.55 16.63
CA ASN A 47 6.41 5.66 17.05
C ASN A 47 6.29 5.48 18.58
N GLU A 48 6.87 6.40 19.38
CA GLU A 48 6.75 6.38 20.84
C GLU A 48 5.38 6.92 21.29
N ARG A 49 4.72 7.69 20.42
CA ARG A 49 3.41 8.31 20.63
C ARG A 49 2.56 8.23 19.37
N HIS A 50 1.24 8.14 19.52
CA HIS A 50 0.33 8.24 18.39
C HIS A 50 0.27 9.66 17.81
N PRO A 51 0.31 9.82 16.46
CA PRO A 51 0.23 11.11 15.82
C PRO A 51 -1.17 11.72 15.99
N ILE A 52 -1.23 12.92 16.54
CA ILE A 52 -2.47 13.66 16.83
C ILE A 52 -2.66 14.78 15.80
N SER A 53 -1.60 15.55 15.54
CA SER A 53 -1.65 16.71 14.66
C SER A 53 -1.72 16.30 13.18
N ILE A 54 -2.19 17.20 12.32
CA ILE A 54 -2.25 16.94 10.88
C ILE A 54 -0.84 16.72 10.31
N GLU A 55 0.16 17.46 10.80
CA GLU A 55 1.56 17.35 10.42
C GLU A 55 2.16 16.01 10.81
N GLU A 56 1.94 15.57 12.06
CA GLU A 56 2.38 14.28 12.57
C GLU A 56 1.76 13.13 11.75
N LYS A 57 0.45 13.20 11.48
CA LYS A 57 -0.27 12.19 10.69
C LYS A 57 0.21 12.15 9.25
N THR A 58 0.42 13.31 8.65
CA THR A 58 0.92 13.45 7.28
C THR A 58 2.32 12.84 7.16
N TRP A 59 3.21 13.13 8.11
CA TRP A 59 4.56 12.57 8.13
C TRP A 59 4.58 11.06 8.36
N PHE A 60 3.74 10.56 9.27
CA PHE A 60 3.58 9.13 9.51
C PHE A 60 3.12 8.41 8.23
N LYS A 61 2.09 8.95 7.56
CA LYS A 61 1.58 8.44 6.28
C LYS A 61 2.64 8.46 5.19
N TYR A 62 3.43 9.53 5.11
CA TYR A 62 4.57 9.64 4.19
C TYR A 62 5.62 8.56 4.43
N THR A 63 6.03 8.38 5.68
CA THR A 63 7.05 7.38 6.06
C THR A 63 6.57 5.96 5.73
N LYS A 64 5.31 5.63 6.05
CA LYS A 64 4.72 4.34 5.70
C LYS A 64 4.55 4.15 4.21
N ARG A 65 4.18 5.20 3.46
CA ARG A 65 4.12 5.10 2.00
C ARG A 65 5.48 4.79 1.40
N LYS A 66 6.54 5.44 1.88
CA LYS A 66 7.91 5.18 1.46
C LYS A 66 8.35 3.74 1.74
N GLU A 67 8.08 3.24 2.95
CA GLU A 67 8.36 1.83 3.32
C GLU A 67 7.63 0.83 2.41
N ILE A 68 6.37 1.10 2.05
CA ILE A 68 5.59 0.21 1.18
C ILE A 68 6.10 0.27 -0.25
N GLU A 69 6.45 1.45 -0.78
CA GLU A 69 7.01 1.58 -2.13
C GLU A 69 8.37 0.89 -2.25
N GLU A 70 9.20 0.94 -1.21
CA GLU A 70 10.46 0.20 -1.16
C GLU A 70 10.24 -1.32 -1.15
N LYS A 71 9.29 -1.82 -0.35
CA LYS A 71 9.03 -3.27 -0.22
C LYS A 71 8.21 -3.86 -1.37
N HIS A 72 7.27 -3.10 -1.92
CA HIS A 72 6.20 -3.59 -2.80
C HIS A 72 5.98 -2.72 -4.03
N GLY A 73 6.92 -1.83 -4.38
CA GLY A 73 6.77 -0.85 -5.47
C GLY A 73 6.30 -1.46 -6.79
N HIS A 74 6.85 -2.60 -7.19
CA HIS A 74 6.43 -3.33 -8.40
C HIS A 74 4.94 -3.72 -8.38
N VAL A 75 4.43 -4.16 -7.23
CA VAL A 75 3.03 -4.61 -7.09
C VAL A 75 2.07 -3.42 -7.11
N LEU A 76 2.45 -2.30 -6.50
CA LEU A 76 1.62 -1.09 -6.47
C LEU A 76 1.37 -0.49 -7.85
N SER A 77 2.33 -0.62 -8.76
CA SER A 77 2.22 -0.15 -10.14
C SER A 77 1.65 -1.19 -11.10
N SER A 78 1.66 -2.47 -10.72
CA SER A 78 1.18 -3.56 -11.57
C SER A 78 -0.34 -3.61 -11.60
N ARG A 79 -0.92 -3.76 -12.80
CA ARG A 79 -2.33 -4.12 -12.94
C ARG A 79 -2.46 -5.60 -12.62
N PRO A 80 -3.36 -6.01 -11.71
CA PRO A 80 -3.55 -7.41 -11.41
C PRO A 80 -4.06 -8.12 -12.67
N GLU A 81 -3.24 -9.04 -13.18
CA GLU A 81 -3.66 -9.95 -14.24
C GLU A 81 -4.44 -11.10 -13.61
N LEU A 82 -5.68 -11.28 -14.06
CA LEU A 82 -6.44 -12.47 -13.72
C LEU A 82 -5.77 -13.65 -14.41
N LYS A 83 -5.15 -14.54 -13.64
CA LYS A 83 -4.79 -15.86 -14.15
C LYS A 83 -6.09 -16.57 -14.50
N THR A 84 -6.43 -16.59 -15.78
CA THR A 84 -7.56 -17.36 -16.30
C THR A 84 -7.21 -18.82 -16.17
N ASP A 85 -7.55 -19.43 -15.04
CA ASP A 85 -7.42 -20.88 -14.90
C ASP A 85 -8.42 -21.55 -15.85
N PRO A 86 -7.96 -22.29 -16.88
CA PRO A 86 -8.84 -22.96 -17.81
C PRO A 86 -9.80 -23.92 -17.10
N PHE A 87 -9.41 -24.48 -15.94
CA PHE A 87 -10.21 -25.43 -15.18
C PHE A 87 -11.44 -24.78 -14.51
N TYR A 88 -11.28 -23.59 -13.94
CA TYR A 88 -12.37 -22.85 -13.27
C TYR A 88 -13.11 -21.86 -14.18
N SER A 89 -12.74 -21.79 -15.46
CA SER A 89 -13.49 -21.03 -16.46
C SER A 89 -14.87 -21.64 -16.73
N ARG A 90 -15.84 -20.84 -17.20
CA ARG A 90 -17.18 -21.32 -17.58
C ARG A 90 -17.08 -22.39 -18.68
N GLU A 91 -16.11 -22.21 -19.57
CA GLU A 91 -15.76 -23.10 -20.67
C GLU A 91 -15.18 -24.41 -20.13
N GLY A 92 -14.26 -24.34 -19.16
CA GLY A 92 -13.70 -25.48 -18.44
C GLY A 92 -14.76 -26.29 -17.71
N ALA A 93 -15.65 -25.63 -16.97
CA ALA A 93 -16.76 -26.27 -16.28
C ALA A 93 -17.72 -26.99 -17.25
N LYS A 94 -18.01 -26.39 -18.41
CA LYS A 94 -18.80 -27.04 -19.47
C LYS A 94 -18.09 -28.26 -20.05
N HIS A 95 -16.78 -28.17 -20.28
CA HIS A 95 -15.98 -29.28 -20.79
C HIS A 95 -15.97 -30.46 -19.80
N LEU A 96 -15.74 -30.19 -18.51
CA LEU A 96 -15.75 -31.21 -17.46
C LEU A 96 -17.11 -31.93 -17.39
N ARG A 97 -18.22 -31.19 -17.37
CA ARG A 97 -19.57 -31.78 -17.37
C ARG A 97 -19.84 -32.66 -18.58
N ARG A 98 -19.40 -32.24 -19.78
CA ARG A 98 -19.53 -33.06 -21.01
C ARG A 98 -18.71 -34.34 -20.91
N SER A 99 -17.48 -34.26 -20.43
CA SER A 99 -16.60 -35.43 -20.27
C SER A 99 -17.19 -36.45 -19.29
N GLN A 100 -17.69 -36.00 -18.14
CA GLN A 100 -18.32 -36.86 -17.13
C GLN A 100 -19.59 -37.54 -17.65
N MET A 101 -20.43 -36.82 -18.39
CA MET A 101 -21.63 -37.38 -19.02
C MET A 101 -21.27 -38.45 -20.07
N SER A 102 -20.20 -38.22 -20.84
CA SER A 102 -19.71 -39.20 -21.83
C SER A 102 -19.19 -40.48 -21.16
N THR A 103 -18.42 -40.37 -20.08
CA THR A 103 -17.90 -41.54 -19.35
C THR A 103 -19.01 -42.35 -18.69
N MET A 104 -19.99 -41.69 -18.06
CA MET A 104 -21.16 -42.37 -17.48
C MET A 104 -21.97 -43.10 -18.55
N GLY A 105 -22.24 -42.47 -19.69
CA GLY A 105 -22.98 -43.09 -20.80
C GLY A 105 -22.29 -44.32 -21.40
N LYS A 106 -20.95 -44.35 -21.42
CA LYS A 106 -20.18 -45.53 -21.84
C LYS A 106 -20.27 -46.67 -20.82
N ASN A 107 -20.20 -46.36 -19.52
CA ASN A 107 -20.28 -47.36 -18.45
C ASN A 107 -21.68 -47.99 -18.33
N HIS A 108 -22.75 -47.26 -18.69
CA HIS A 108 -24.12 -47.78 -18.72
C HIS A 108 -24.46 -48.60 -19.98
N ARG A 109 -23.58 -48.65 -20.99
CA ARG A 109 -23.75 -49.45 -22.20
C ARG A 109 -22.91 -50.75 -22.20
N ALA A 110 -22.14 -50.99 -21.14
CA ALA A 110 -21.37 -52.20 -20.91
C ALA A 110 -22.18 -53.22 -20.10
#